data_AF-A0A6M3JD02-F1
#
_entry.id   AF-A0A6M3JD02-F1
#
_cell.length_a   1.000
_cell.length_b   1.000
_cell.length_c   1.000
_cell.angle_alpha   90.00
_cell.angle_beta   90.00
_cell.angle_gamma   90.00
#
_symmetry.space_group_name_H-M   'P 1'
#
loop_
_entity.id
_entity.type
_entity.pdbx_description
1 polymer ?
#
loop_
_entity_poly.entity_id
_entity_poly.type
_entity_poly.pdbx_seq_one_letter_code
_entity_poly.pdbx_strand_id
1 'polypeptide(L)'
;MPDVYTPRLSVEISEETYLRMQNRIPWGLKSKIMVILLEDLLDLIEKHGNIVLAAIIDRTISSQQVIKGLDRTIRKEEESGVK
;
A
#
# COMPACT_ATOMS: atom_id res chain seq x y z
N MET A 1 27.73 20.42 1.98
CA MET A 1 26.59 19.57 1.57
C MET A 1 25.44 19.95 2.48
N PRO A 2 24.26 20.35 1.98
CA PRO A 2 23.13 20.50 2.88
C PRO A 2 22.81 19.12 3.46
N ASP A 3 22.57 19.04 4.76
CA ASP A 3 22.08 17.83 5.42
C ASP A 3 20.81 17.38 4.68
N VAL A 4 20.85 16.17 4.11
CA VAL A 4 19.67 15.56 3.48
C VAL A 4 18.73 15.17 4.62
N TYR A 5 17.79 16.06 4.93
CA TYR A 5 16.77 15.81 5.93
C TYR A 5 15.91 14.60 5.52
N THR A 6 15.95 13.54 6.33
CA THR A 6 15.19 12.31 6.12
C THR A 6 14.13 12.18 7.21
N PRO A 7 12.89 12.67 6.96
CA PRO A 7 11.83 12.61 7.96
C PRO A 7 11.53 11.16 8.33
N ARG A 8 11.30 10.91 9.62
CA ARG A 8 10.97 9.58 10.14
C ARG A 8 9.48 9.50 10.46
N LEU A 9 8.82 8.46 9.96
CA LEU A 9 7.48 8.08 10.37
C LEU A 9 7.58 7.01 11.45
N SER A 10 6.99 7.28 12.62
CA SER A 10 6.86 6.31 13.72
C SER A 10 5.38 6.09 13.97
N VAL A 11 4.96 4.83 13.93
CA VAL A 11 3.56 4.42 14.12
C VAL A 11 3.53 3.27 15.10
N GLU A 12 2.64 3.36 16.08
CA GLU A 12 2.39 2.29 17.02
C GLU A 12 1.49 1.22 16.39
N ILE A 13 1.89 -0.05 16.52
CA ILE A 13 1.12 -1.20 16.06
C ILE A 13 1.06 -2.23 17.19
N SER A 14 0.02 -3.06 17.19
CA SER A 14 -0.08 -4.16 18.15
C SER A 14 1.04 -5.16 17.97
N GLU A 15 1.43 -5.82 19.06
CA GLU A 15 2.41 -6.92 19.03
C GLU A 15 2.01 -8.01 18.02
N GLU A 16 0.72 -8.37 17.97
CA GLU A 16 0.20 -9.32 16.99
C GLU A 16 0.46 -8.87 15.55
N THR A 17 0.20 -7.59 15.24
CA THR A 17 0.46 -7.02 13.91
C THR A 17 1.94 -7.04 13.59
N TYR A 18 2.78 -6.69 14.56
CA TYR A 18 4.23 -6.72 14.43
C TYR A 18 4.73 -8.13 14.12
N LEU A 19 4.29 -9.15 14.87
CA LEU A 19 4.67 -10.55 14.66
C LEU A 19 4.19 -11.07 13.30
N ARG A 20 2.95 -10.76 12.91
CA ARG A 20 2.42 -11.13 11.59
C ARG A 20 3.23 -10.52 10.46
N MET A 21 3.58 -9.24 10.58
CA MET A 21 4.42 -8.54 9.61
C MET A 21 5.82 -9.16 9.56
N GLN A 22 6.44 -9.41 10.71
CA GLN A 22 7.78 -9.98 10.80
C GLN A 22 7.87 -11.38 10.19
N ASN A 23 6.84 -12.20 10.36
CA ASN A 23 6.80 -13.57 9.86
C ASN A 23 6.48 -13.68 8.36
N ARG A 24 5.89 -12.64 7.74
CA ARG A 24 5.45 -12.68 6.33
C ARG A 24 6.25 -11.81 5.39
N ILE A 25 6.85 -10.73 5.90
CA ILE A 25 7.61 -9.79 5.07
C ILE A 25 9.12 -10.04 5.26
N PRO A 26 9.87 -10.32 4.18
CA PRO A 26 11.31 -10.50 4.25
C PRO A 26 12.02 -9.31 4.90
N TRP A 27 13.10 -9.62 5.62
CA TRP A 27 13.96 -8.61 6.21
C TRP A 27 14.51 -7.66 5.13
N GLY A 28 14.54 -6.36 5.43
CA GLY A 28 14.98 -5.31 4.51
C GLY A 28 13.93 -4.82 3.50
N LEU A 29 12.84 -5.56 3.28
CA LEU A 29 11.75 -5.11 2.38
C LEU A 29 10.66 -4.30 3.07
N LYS A 30 10.54 -4.42 4.40
CA LYS A 30 9.51 -3.73 5.20
C LYS A 30 9.45 -2.24 4.92
N SER A 31 10.58 -1.54 5.04
CA SER A 31 10.63 -0.09 4.84
C SER A 31 10.28 0.30 3.40
N LYS A 32 10.73 -0.47 2.40
CA LYS A 32 10.42 -0.20 0.99
C LYS A 32 8.92 -0.35 0.71
N ILE A 33 8.31 -1.42 1.21
CA ILE A 33 6.88 -1.67 1.05
C ILE A 33 6.07 -0.54 1.72
N MET A 34 6.45 -0.13 2.93
CA MET A 34 5.75 0.95 3.63
C MET A 34 5.87 2.29 2.90
N VAL A 35 7.03 2.59 2.31
CA VAL A 35 7.22 3.81 1.49
C VAL A 35 6.32 3.76 0.24
N ILE A 36 6.34 2.66 -0.52
CA ILE A 36 5.51 2.52 -1.73
C ILE A 36 4.02 2.67 -1.39
N LEU A 37 3.54 1.98 -0.35
CA LEU A 37 2.14 2.07 0.07
C LEU A 37 1.74 3.48 0.52
N LEU A 38 2.67 4.22 1.13
CA LEU A 38 2.43 5.60 1.54
C LEU A 38 2.40 6.54 0.33
N GLU A 39 3.32 6.40 -0.62
CA GLU A 39 3.35 7.17 -1.86
C GLU A 39 2.07 6.94 -2.68
N ASP A 40 1.69 5.68 -2.92
CA ASP A 40 0.45 5.33 -3.64
C ASP A 40 -0.80 5.93 -2.96
N LEU A 41 -0.83 5.93 -1.62
CA LEU A 41 -1.91 6.53 -0.85
C LEU A 41 -1.97 8.05 -1.03
N LEU A 42 -0.82 8.72 -0.99
CA LEU A 42 -0.74 10.17 -1.20
C LEU A 42 -1.21 10.54 -2.61
N ASP A 43 -0.75 9.82 -3.63
CA ASP A 43 -1.18 10.02 -5.02
C ASP A 43 -2.71 9.89 -5.18
N LEU A 44 -3.31 8.89 -4.52
CA LEU A 44 -4.77 8.72 -4.52
C LEU A 44 -5.48 9.90 -3.83
N ILE A 45 -4.96 10.36 -2.69
CA ILE A 45 -5.52 11.50 -1.97
C ILE A 45 -5.39 12.79 -2.79
N GLU A 46 -4.26 13.02 -3.45
CA GLU A 46 -4.06 14.17 -4.32
C GLU A 46 -5.05 14.17 -5.50
N LYS A 47 -5.29 13.00 -6.08
CA LYS A 47 -6.18 12.84 -7.24
C LYS A 47 -7.66 12.92 -6.90
N HIS A 48 -8.07 12.39 -5.76
CA HIS A 48 -9.49 12.17 -5.42
C HIS A 48 -9.95 12.93 -4.16
N GLY A 49 -9.03 13.55 -3.43
CA GLY A 49 -9.29 14.30 -2.20
C GLY A 49 -9.60 13.41 -1.00
N ASN A 50 -10.17 14.03 0.04
CA ASN A 50 -10.42 13.40 1.34
C ASN A 50 -11.37 12.20 1.30
N ILE A 51 -12.10 11.98 0.21
CA ILE A 51 -12.99 10.81 0.04
C ILE A 51 -12.22 9.48 0.13
N VAL A 52 -10.94 9.47 -0.27
CA VAL A 52 -10.07 8.29 -0.17
C VAL A 52 -9.80 7.93 1.28
N LEU A 53 -9.53 8.93 2.13
CA LEU A 53 -9.32 8.71 3.57
C LEU A 53 -10.57 8.14 4.23
N ALA A 54 -11.74 8.67 3.89
CA ALA A 54 -13.01 8.14 4.40
C ALA A 54 -13.21 6.68 3.99
N ALA A 55 -12.96 6.34 2.73
CA ALA A 55 -13.09 4.96 2.22
C ALA A 55 -12.09 3.97 2.86
N ILE A 56 -10.91 4.42 3.24
CA ILE A 56 -9.90 3.59 3.93
C ILE A 56 -10.28 3.38 5.39
N ILE A 57 -10.67 4.43 6.10
CA ILE A 57 -11.05 4.36 7.51
C ILE A 57 -12.29 3.48 7.68
N ASP A 58 -13.27 3.65 6.80
CA ASP A 58 -14.51 2.86 6.77
C ASP A 58 -14.29 1.42 6.26
N ARG A 59 -13.06 1.08 5.86
CA ARG A 59 -12.68 -0.21 5.26
C ARG A 59 -13.54 -0.61 4.06
N THR A 60 -14.19 0.37 3.43
CA THR A 60 -15.06 0.18 2.27
C THR A 60 -14.24 -0.26 1.06
N ILE A 61 -12.94 0.09 1.02
CA ILE A 61 -11.93 -0.55 0.17
C ILE A 61 -11.21 -1.62 1.00
N SER A 62 -11.73 -2.85 0.97
CA SER A 62 -11.07 -4.00 1.59
C SER A 62 -9.88 -4.44 0.73
N SER A 63 -8.79 -4.90 1.35
CA SER A 63 -7.68 -5.55 0.65
C SER A 63 -8.15 -6.69 -0.27
N GLN A 64 -9.29 -7.33 0.04
CA GLN A 64 -9.92 -8.33 -0.81
C GLN A 64 -10.51 -7.77 -2.11
N GLN A 65 -10.98 -6.52 -2.12
CA GLN A 65 -11.46 -5.87 -3.34
C GLN A 65 -10.30 -5.44 -4.24
N VAL A 66 -9.18 -5.02 -3.65
CA VAL A 66 -7.94 -4.73 -4.37
C VAL A 66 -7.41 -6.00 -5.05
N ILE A 67 -7.38 -7.13 -4.34
CA ILE A 67 -7.00 -8.45 -4.92
C ILE A 67 -7.94 -8.82 -6.08
N LYS A 68 -9.26 -8.66 -5.92
CA LYS A 68 -10.23 -8.92 -7.00
C LYS A 68 -10.07 -7.98 -8.20
N GLY A 69 -9.58 -6.76 -7.98
CA GLY A 69 -9.23 -5.82 -9.04
C GLY A 69 -7.98 -6.26 -9.80
N LEU A 70 -6.93 -6.64 -9.08
CA LEU A 70 -5.69 -7.21 -9.62
C LEU A 70 -5.96 -8.48 -10.46
N ASP A 71 -6.76 -9.42 -9.95
CA ASP A 71 -7.13 -10.63 -10.69
C ASP A 71 -7.84 -10.30 -12.02
N ARG A 72 -8.64 -9.23 -12.06
CA ARG A 72 -9.28 -8.79 -13.31
C ARG A 72 -8.32 -8.10 -14.26
N THR A 73 -7.33 -7.37 -13.76
CA THR A 73 -6.31 -6.71 -14.59
C THR A 73 -5.37 -7.74 -15.20
N ILE A 74 -4.89 -8.71 -14.41
CA ILE A 74 -4.04 -9.82 -14.89
C ILE A 74 -4.76 -10.62 -15.98
N ARG A 75 -6.04 -10.96 -15.78
CA ARG A 75 -6.85 -11.64 -16.81
C ARG A 75 -7.05 -10.81 -18.08
N LYS A 76 -7.20 -9.48 -17.95
CA LYS A 76 -7.33 -8.59 -19.12
C LYS A 76 -6.03 -8.47 -19.91
N GLU A 77 -4.87 -8.54 -19.26
CA GLU A 77 -3.57 -8.57 -19.94
C GLU A 77 -3.35 -9.89 -20.67
N GLU A 78 -3.78 -11.02 -20.10
CA GLU A 78 -3.80 -12.34 -20.77
C GLU A 78 -4.73 -12.36 -21.99
N GLU A 79 -5.88 -11.68 -21.92
CA GLU A 79 -6.86 -11.58 -23.02
C GLU A 79 -6.46 -10.55 -24.09
N SER A 80 -5.60 -9.58 -23.76
CA SER A 80 -5.11 -8.55 -24.70
C SER A 80 -3.78 -8.92 -25.37
N GLY A 81 -3.13 -10.00 -24.93
CA GLY A 81 -1.91 -10.57 -25.50
C GLY A 81 -2.15 -11.37 -26.77
N VAL A 82 -2.46 -10.69 -27.89
CA VAL A 82 -2.16 -11.24 -29.21
C VAL A 82 -0.64 -11.17 -29.43
N LYS A 83 0.02 -12.28 -29.08
CA LYS A 83 1.44 -12.65 -29.31
C LYS A 83 2.54 -11.83 -28.63
#